data_AF-A0A7X7GU23-F1
#
_entry.id   AF-A0A7X7GU23-F1
#
_cell.length_a   1.000
_cell.length_b   1.000
_cell.length_c   1.000
_cell.angle_alpha   90.00
_cell.angle_beta   90.00
_cell.angle_gamma   90.00
#
_symmetry.space_group_name_H-M   'P 1'
#
loop_
_entity.id
_entity.type
_entity.pdbx_description
1 polymer ?
#
loop_
_entity_poly.entity_id
_entity_poly.type
_entity_poly.pdbx_seq_one_letter_code
_entity_poly.pdbx_strand_id
1 'polypeptide(L)'
;MKGTLPRSVSPALRAAAARQRSVGAARWGVLLCALLAFLWGGVASAQTVGAHTTYPTAVDPRLEEAAPRPAPPSAVQPSAAQPSVEPTPPSDAEDATARPSDHPLAVGLEVPPVPEGFKTHDGGWIHFAYQPSSRARVETLKLAADKAREELREMLGQNVLERVHVRVGRTVTEMETLAPEGAGYPKYASGVAYSEIGLVLLTEQPRYPGERHDLVQIFRHELAHVALHDAVGHRNVPRWFNEGFAVHASGEAVTDRMQTLWTATLAGNLLPLADLAQRFPADATDASIAYAQAADVVRYLLRSHESYRFRALIERLRTGQDFEAALSDAYATDLSNLEYEWREDVARRYTFWPVLFSGSMVWMGALGLFVWGWRKRQKRNRKILARWAVEEAREDARRAEMANRPVHIVLARPSEGMPLPPGERISRPDIPKIEHDGNWHTLH
;
A
#
# COMPACT_ATOMS: atom_id res chain seq x y z
N MET A 1 -19.95 -52.92 9.32
CA MET A 1 -20.87 -53.94 8.75
C MET A 1 -20.49 -54.17 7.30
N LYS A 2 -20.08 -55.40 6.97
CA LYS A 2 -19.76 -55.84 5.60
C LYS A 2 -21.08 -56.02 4.84
N GLY A 3 -21.30 -55.24 3.79
CA GLY A 3 -22.46 -55.32 2.90
C GLY A 3 -22.02 -55.76 1.51
N THR A 4 -22.50 -56.92 1.10
CA THR A 4 -22.22 -57.65 -0.15
C THR A 4 -22.84 -56.93 -1.35
N LEU A 5 -22.06 -56.69 -2.42
CA LEU A 5 -22.53 -56.16 -3.71
C LEU A 5 -23.12 -57.31 -4.57
N PRO A 6 -24.26 -57.12 -5.27
CA PRO A 6 -24.74 -58.09 -6.26
C PRO A 6 -23.92 -58.03 -7.56
N ARG A 7 -23.70 -59.22 -8.13
CA ARG A 7 -22.97 -59.48 -9.39
C ARG A 7 -23.84 -59.18 -10.60
N SER A 8 -23.52 -58.12 -11.34
CA SER A 8 -23.48 -58.10 -12.82
C SER A 8 -23.06 -56.70 -13.30
N VAL A 9 -21.76 -56.42 -13.26
CA VAL A 9 -21.19 -55.24 -13.94
C VAL A 9 -20.08 -55.77 -14.85
N SER A 10 -20.17 -55.46 -16.14
CA SER A 10 -19.27 -56.00 -17.16
C SER A 10 -17.79 -55.67 -16.82
N PRO A 11 -16.83 -56.55 -17.19
CA PRO A 11 -15.40 -56.35 -16.94
C PRO A 11 -14.85 -55.02 -17.48
N ALA A 12 -15.45 -54.50 -18.56
CA ALA A 12 -15.05 -53.24 -19.20
C ALA A 12 -15.27 -52.00 -18.30
N LEU A 13 -16.32 -52.00 -17.47
CA LEU A 13 -16.64 -50.89 -16.57
C LEU A 13 -15.71 -50.85 -15.33
N ARG A 14 -15.18 -52.00 -14.89
CA ARG A 14 -14.17 -52.03 -13.82
C ARG A 14 -12.81 -51.50 -14.28
N ALA A 15 -12.43 -51.74 -15.54
CA ALA A 15 -11.17 -51.25 -16.11
C ALA A 15 -11.18 -49.73 -16.34
N ALA A 16 -12.31 -49.16 -16.78
CA ALA A 16 -12.45 -47.71 -16.97
C ALA A 16 -12.43 -46.92 -15.64
N ALA A 17 -13.07 -47.44 -14.58
CA ALA A 17 -13.07 -46.83 -13.25
C ALA A 17 -11.70 -46.90 -12.54
N ALA A 18 -10.89 -47.92 -12.85
CA ALA A 18 -9.52 -48.06 -12.32
C ALA A 18 -8.52 -47.12 -13.03
N ARG A 19 -8.63 -46.93 -14.35
CA ARG A 19 -7.77 -45.99 -15.12
C ARG A 19 -8.01 -44.52 -14.78
N GLN A 20 -9.24 -44.14 -14.42
CA GLN A 20 -9.56 -42.75 -14.05
C GLN A 20 -9.07 -42.36 -12.65
N ARG A 21 -8.88 -43.34 -11.75
CA ARG A 21 -8.37 -43.11 -10.38
C ARG A 21 -6.85 -42.97 -10.33
N SER A 22 -6.09 -43.63 -11.22
CA SER A 22 -4.62 -43.57 -11.23
C SER A 22 -4.05 -42.29 -11.85
N VAL A 23 -4.71 -41.71 -12.87
CA VAL A 23 -4.27 -40.47 -13.53
C VAL A 23 -4.54 -39.23 -12.66
N GLY A 24 -5.52 -39.29 -11.75
CA GLY A 24 -5.79 -38.25 -10.77
C GLY A 24 -4.74 -38.19 -9.66
N ALA A 25 -4.41 -39.33 -9.03
CA ALA A 25 -3.49 -39.36 -7.89
C ALA A 25 -2.06 -38.91 -8.23
N ALA A 26 -1.55 -39.25 -9.42
CA ALA A 26 -0.21 -38.87 -9.85
C ALA A 26 -0.06 -37.35 -10.14
N ARG A 27 -1.11 -36.70 -10.67
CA ARG A 27 -1.09 -35.24 -10.92
C ARG A 27 -1.19 -34.40 -9.65
N TRP A 28 -1.85 -34.92 -8.61
CA TRP A 28 -1.96 -34.25 -7.32
C TRP A 28 -0.71 -34.41 -6.44
N GLY A 29 -0.01 -35.56 -6.53
CA GLY A 29 1.28 -35.76 -5.86
C GLY A 29 2.37 -34.81 -6.36
N VAL A 30 2.44 -34.57 -7.67
CA VAL A 30 3.42 -33.64 -8.27
C VAL A 30 3.12 -32.18 -7.90
N LEU A 31 1.84 -31.77 -7.84
CA LEU A 31 1.45 -30.43 -7.40
C LEU A 31 1.71 -30.19 -5.90
N LEU A 32 1.52 -31.21 -5.06
CA LEU A 32 1.79 -31.10 -3.62
C LEU A 32 3.30 -31.04 -3.33
N CYS A 33 4.12 -31.81 -4.05
CA CYS A 33 5.58 -31.71 -3.95
C CYS A 33 6.11 -30.39 -4.50
N ALA A 34 5.53 -29.84 -5.58
CA ALA A 34 5.89 -28.53 -6.10
C ALA A 34 5.51 -27.39 -5.14
N LEU A 35 4.36 -27.49 -4.46
CA LEU A 35 3.94 -26.51 -3.44
C LEU A 35 4.81 -26.57 -2.17
N LEU A 36 5.19 -27.77 -1.73
CA LEU A 36 6.10 -27.96 -0.59
C LEU A 36 7.53 -27.48 -0.92
N ALA A 37 7.99 -27.66 -2.17
CA ALA A 37 9.27 -27.12 -2.63
C ALA A 37 9.26 -25.57 -2.72
N PHE A 38 8.12 -24.96 -3.09
CA PHE A 38 7.97 -23.50 -3.10
C PHE A 38 7.89 -22.90 -1.68
N LEU A 39 7.32 -23.64 -0.72
CA LEU A 39 7.22 -23.23 0.69
C LEU A 39 8.53 -23.40 1.48
N TRP A 40 9.48 -24.20 0.99
CA TRP A 40 10.81 -24.39 1.63
C TRP A 40 11.98 -23.81 0.83
N GLY A 41 11.81 -23.49 -0.46
CA GLY A 41 12.86 -22.91 -1.31
C GLY A 41 12.95 -21.37 -1.29
N GLY A 42 12.08 -20.69 -0.53
CA GLY A 42 11.98 -19.23 -0.50
C GLY A 42 13.01 -18.49 0.39
N VAL A 43 13.97 -19.21 0.99
CA VAL A 43 15.06 -18.59 1.78
C VAL A 43 16.39 -19.17 1.32
N ALA A 44 16.86 -18.78 0.15
CA ALA A 44 18.28 -18.80 -0.19
C ALA A 44 18.56 -17.97 -1.45
N SER A 45 19.47 -17.01 -1.30
CA SER A 45 20.36 -16.44 -2.34
C SER A 45 19.94 -15.12 -3.01
N ALA A 46 20.42 -14.03 -2.41
CA ALA A 46 21.01 -12.92 -3.16
C ALA A 46 22.23 -12.39 -2.40
N GLN A 47 23.34 -13.13 -2.47
CA GLN A 47 24.68 -12.58 -2.23
C GLN A 47 25.68 -13.35 -3.11
N THR A 48 26.03 -12.73 -4.24
CA THR A 48 27.21 -13.05 -5.04
C THR A 48 28.23 -11.95 -4.80
N VAL A 49 29.25 -12.23 -4.00
CA VAL A 49 30.56 -11.56 -4.06
C VAL A 49 31.63 -12.63 -4.00
N GLY A 50 32.60 -12.51 -4.91
CA GLY A 50 33.53 -13.54 -5.34
C GLY A 50 34.48 -14.09 -4.27
N ALA A 51 34.80 -15.37 -4.46
CA ALA A 51 35.87 -16.06 -3.77
C ALA A 51 37.24 -15.60 -4.30
N HIS A 52 38.15 -15.24 -3.40
CA HIS A 52 39.59 -15.42 -3.61
C HIS A 52 40.11 -16.44 -2.60
N THR A 53 40.62 -17.53 -3.15
CA THR A 53 41.30 -18.62 -2.47
C THR A 53 42.67 -18.18 -1.98
N THR A 54 42.98 -18.41 -0.70
CA THR A 54 44.31 -18.86 -0.25
C THR A 54 44.25 -19.40 1.19
N TYR A 55 44.62 -20.67 1.36
CA TYR A 55 45.12 -21.26 2.61
C TYR A 55 46.65 -21.01 2.68
N PRO A 56 47.29 -20.90 3.86
CA PRO A 56 47.73 -22.12 4.57
C PRO A 56 47.76 -22.11 6.12
N THR A 57 47.55 -23.31 6.69
CA THR A 57 48.32 -23.97 7.76
C THR A 57 48.36 -23.45 9.23
N ALA A 58 47.54 -24.08 10.07
CA ALA A 58 47.81 -24.90 11.29
C ALA A 58 48.57 -24.40 12.55
N VAL A 59 48.07 -24.93 13.71
CA VAL A 59 48.72 -25.18 15.05
C VAL A 59 48.70 -23.98 16.02
N ASP A 60 48.28 -23.96 17.32
CA ASP A 60 47.76 -24.87 18.38
C ASP A 60 47.36 -23.93 19.58
N PRO A 61 46.31 -24.19 20.41
CA PRO A 61 45.91 -23.28 21.48
C PRO A 61 46.46 -23.71 22.85
N ARG A 62 46.97 -22.74 23.64
CA ARG A 62 47.18 -22.94 25.09
C ARG A 62 46.51 -21.84 25.91
N LEU A 63 45.76 -22.34 26.89
CA LEU A 63 45.11 -21.67 27.99
C LEU A 63 46.15 -21.03 28.92
N GLU A 64 45.90 -19.80 29.38
CA GLU A 64 46.15 -19.44 30.79
C GLU A 64 45.36 -18.19 31.21
N GLU A 65 44.97 -18.23 32.47
CA GLU A 65 43.93 -17.46 33.16
C GLU A 65 44.56 -16.35 34.03
N ALA A 66 43.72 -15.37 34.43
CA ALA A 66 43.83 -14.50 35.61
C ALA A 66 44.59 -13.15 35.56
N ALA A 67 43.80 -12.07 35.41
CA ALA A 67 43.58 -10.95 36.36
C ALA A 67 44.74 -9.95 36.72
N PRO A 68 44.43 -8.73 37.24
CA PRO A 68 44.89 -7.47 36.65
C PRO A 68 45.92 -6.69 37.50
N ARG A 69 46.74 -5.84 36.87
CA ARG A 69 47.62 -4.86 37.54
C ARG A 69 47.81 -3.57 36.71
N PRO A 70 48.21 -2.46 37.35
CA PRO A 70 47.59 -1.14 37.20
C PRO A 70 48.27 -0.21 36.19
N ALA A 71 47.57 0.86 35.84
CA ALA A 71 48.04 1.94 34.98
C ALA A 71 49.21 2.75 35.60
N PRO A 72 50.19 3.17 34.78
CA PRO A 72 51.07 4.28 35.10
C PRO A 72 50.83 5.52 34.19
N PRO A 73 51.32 6.71 34.59
CA PRO A 73 50.79 8.01 34.16
C PRO A 73 51.47 8.62 32.93
N SER A 74 50.81 9.66 32.42
CA SER A 74 51.17 10.56 31.32
C SER A 74 52.61 11.06 31.33
N ALA A 75 53.25 11.03 30.15
CA ALA A 75 54.36 11.92 29.79
C ALA A 75 54.33 12.20 28.27
N VAL A 76 54.70 13.43 27.93
CA VAL A 76 54.58 14.12 26.63
C VAL A 76 55.85 13.97 25.78
N GLN A 77 55.69 14.09 24.45
CA GLN A 77 56.64 14.45 23.35
C GLN A 77 56.89 13.35 22.29
N PRO A 78 57.32 13.66 21.04
CA PRO A 78 56.81 14.67 20.09
C PRO A 78 56.66 14.12 18.63
N SER A 79 55.88 14.85 17.82
CA SER A 79 55.98 15.07 16.36
C SER A 79 56.70 14.05 15.45
N ALA A 80 55.92 13.30 14.66
CA ALA A 80 56.32 12.82 13.33
C ALA A 80 55.11 12.91 12.36
N ALA A 81 55.34 13.56 11.22
CA ALA A 81 54.36 13.89 10.21
C ALA A 81 53.74 12.65 9.54
N GLN A 82 52.42 12.70 9.32
CA GLN A 82 51.69 11.83 8.41
C GLN A 82 50.79 12.68 7.49
N PRO A 83 50.58 12.26 6.24
CA PRO A 83 50.10 13.12 5.16
C PRO A 83 48.61 13.46 5.28
N SER A 84 48.30 14.71 4.94
CA SER A 84 46.96 15.28 4.86
C SER A 84 46.06 14.49 3.92
N VAL A 85 45.05 13.83 4.47
CA VAL A 85 43.84 13.44 3.74
C VAL A 85 42.77 14.45 4.16
N GLU A 86 42.44 15.35 3.24
CA GLU A 86 41.34 16.30 3.36
C GLU A 86 40.04 15.54 3.64
N PRO A 87 39.34 15.80 4.76
CA PRO A 87 37.98 15.32 4.91
C PRO A 87 37.09 16.18 4.01
N THR A 88 36.52 15.56 2.99
CA THR A 88 35.34 16.07 2.30
C THR A 88 34.30 16.42 3.37
N PRO A 89 33.77 17.66 3.42
CA PRO A 89 32.78 18.01 4.42
C PRO A 89 31.49 17.23 4.10
N PRO A 90 30.81 16.64 5.10
CA PRO A 90 29.43 16.22 4.92
C PRO A 90 28.61 17.47 4.60
N SER A 91 28.00 17.51 3.42
CA SER A 91 27.06 18.57 3.08
C SER A 91 25.78 18.36 3.90
N ASP A 92 25.30 19.47 4.43
CA ASP A 92 23.94 19.70 4.93
C ASP A 92 23.52 18.89 6.17
N ALA A 93 24.25 19.10 7.27
CA ALA A 93 23.65 18.98 8.60
C ALA A 93 22.76 20.20 8.84
N GLU A 94 21.45 20.08 8.57
CA GLU A 94 20.47 21.07 9.02
C GLU A 94 20.45 21.10 10.56
N ASP A 95 20.64 22.31 11.09
CA ASP A 95 20.76 22.62 12.52
C ASP A 95 19.51 22.20 13.30
N ALA A 96 19.68 21.73 14.54
CA ALA A 96 18.58 21.24 15.40
C ALA A 96 17.61 22.36 15.87
N THR A 97 17.93 23.63 15.57
CA THR A 97 17.04 24.77 15.73
C THR A 97 16.35 25.19 14.43
N ALA A 98 16.63 24.51 13.31
CA ALA A 98 16.03 24.79 12.02
C ALA A 98 14.57 24.34 12.01
N ARG A 99 13.70 25.33 11.92
CA ARG A 99 12.30 25.16 11.55
C ARG A 99 12.18 24.37 10.23
N PRO A 100 11.03 23.73 9.95
CA PRO A 100 10.73 23.13 8.66
C PRO A 100 11.20 24.00 7.51
N SER A 101 11.70 23.36 6.46
CA SER A 101 12.27 24.09 5.34
C SER A 101 11.21 25.02 4.72
N ASP A 102 9.95 24.58 4.65
CA ASP A 102 8.73 25.29 4.22
C ASP A 102 8.18 26.35 5.20
N HIS A 103 8.75 26.49 6.41
CA HIS A 103 8.36 27.52 7.39
C HIS A 103 9.58 28.27 7.97
N PRO A 104 10.25 29.10 7.16
CA PRO A 104 11.43 29.86 7.59
C PRO A 104 11.10 30.95 8.63
N LEU A 105 12.12 31.39 9.37
CA LEU A 105 12.02 32.53 10.30
C LEU A 105 11.87 33.84 9.53
N ALA A 106 10.82 34.60 9.83
CA ALA A 106 10.58 35.93 9.26
C ALA A 106 10.47 37.04 10.31
N VAL A 107 10.99 36.82 11.53
CA VAL A 107 10.90 37.76 12.64
C VAL A 107 11.54 39.10 12.26
N GLY A 108 10.75 40.18 12.30
CA GLY A 108 11.21 41.53 11.99
C GLY A 108 11.35 41.84 10.49
N LEU A 109 10.88 40.94 9.61
CA LEU A 109 10.80 41.20 8.18
C LEU A 109 9.49 41.89 7.82
N GLU A 110 9.47 42.54 6.66
CA GLU A 110 8.26 43.10 6.07
C GLU A 110 7.85 42.29 4.83
N VAL A 111 6.56 42.33 4.50
CA VAL A 111 6.05 41.69 3.29
C VAL A 111 6.60 42.46 2.08
N PRO A 112 7.30 41.79 1.13
CA PRO A 112 7.85 42.44 -0.04
C PRO A 112 6.78 43.15 -0.88
N PRO A 113 7.13 44.27 -1.54
CA PRO A 113 6.23 44.92 -2.47
C PRO A 113 5.87 43.96 -3.61
N VAL A 114 4.64 44.11 -4.13
CA VAL A 114 4.18 43.31 -5.27
C VAL A 114 5.00 43.68 -6.51
N PRO A 115 5.61 42.72 -7.22
CA PRO A 115 6.35 43.03 -8.44
C PRO A 115 5.49 43.67 -9.53
N GLU A 116 6.12 44.47 -10.39
CA GLU A 116 5.43 45.07 -11.53
C GLU A 116 4.82 44.00 -12.46
N GLY A 117 3.62 44.28 -12.99
CA GLY A 117 2.89 43.38 -13.89
C GLY A 117 2.05 42.30 -13.20
N PHE A 118 2.18 42.11 -11.88
CA PHE A 118 1.30 41.23 -11.12
C PHE A 118 -0.10 41.86 -10.99
N LYS A 119 -1.13 41.02 -11.06
CA LYS A 119 -2.49 41.39 -10.67
C LYS A 119 -2.67 41.15 -9.19
N THR A 120 -3.43 42.04 -8.55
CA THR A 120 -3.80 41.93 -7.15
C THR A 120 -5.29 41.67 -7.00
N HIS A 121 -5.65 40.96 -5.94
CA HIS A 121 -7.03 40.80 -5.51
C HIS A 121 -7.10 40.87 -3.99
N ASP A 122 -7.96 41.74 -3.48
CA ASP A 122 -8.23 41.92 -2.05
C ASP A 122 -9.55 41.22 -1.70
N GLY A 123 -9.45 40.22 -0.83
CA GLY A 123 -10.58 39.47 -0.24
C GLY A 123 -10.88 39.89 1.20
N GLY A 124 -10.41 41.05 1.64
CA GLY A 124 -10.54 41.58 3.00
C GLY A 124 -9.48 41.02 3.94
N TRP A 125 -9.59 39.73 4.28
CA TRP A 125 -8.64 39.06 5.17
C TRP A 125 -7.43 38.48 4.42
N ILE A 126 -7.54 38.32 3.10
CA ILE A 126 -6.55 37.68 2.25
C ILE A 126 -6.27 38.52 0.99
N HIS A 127 -4.99 38.71 0.68
CA HIS A 127 -4.52 39.53 -0.43
C HIS A 127 -3.71 38.68 -1.40
N PHE A 128 -4.25 38.41 -2.58
CA PHE A 128 -3.53 37.66 -3.62
C PHE A 128 -2.75 38.60 -4.52
N ALA A 129 -1.52 38.23 -4.87
CA ALA A 129 -0.83 38.78 -6.04
C ALA A 129 -0.26 37.65 -6.91
N TYR A 130 -0.47 37.77 -8.23
CA TYR A 130 -0.17 36.71 -9.19
C TYR A 130 0.03 37.26 -10.61
N GLN A 131 0.74 36.52 -11.45
CA GLN A 131 0.88 36.83 -12.87
C GLN A 131 -0.49 36.75 -13.59
N PRO A 132 -0.78 37.57 -14.60
CA PRO A 132 -2.05 37.50 -15.35
C PRO A 132 -2.37 36.11 -15.91
N SER A 133 -1.35 35.32 -16.29
CA SER A 133 -1.47 33.94 -16.77
C SER A 133 -1.99 32.96 -15.71
N SER A 134 -1.72 33.25 -14.44
CA SER A 134 -2.04 32.41 -13.27
C SER A 134 -3.50 32.54 -12.82
N ARG A 135 -4.27 33.42 -13.47
CA ARG A 135 -5.64 33.79 -13.05
C ARG A 135 -6.51 32.57 -12.79
N ALA A 136 -6.55 31.60 -13.71
CA ALA A 136 -7.42 30.43 -13.57
C ALA A 136 -7.11 29.60 -12.31
N ARG A 137 -5.81 29.46 -11.97
CA ARG A 137 -5.35 28.74 -10.78
C ARG A 137 -5.62 29.53 -9.50
N VAL A 138 -5.46 30.85 -9.53
CA VAL A 138 -5.75 31.70 -8.35
C VAL A 138 -7.24 31.76 -8.06
N GLU A 139 -8.12 31.74 -9.08
CA GLU A 139 -9.56 31.67 -8.85
C GLU A 139 -9.96 30.41 -8.06
N THR A 140 -9.31 29.26 -8.29
CA THR A 140 -9.59 28.05 -7.48
C THR A 140 -9.16 28.23 -6.02
N LEU A 141 -8.06 28.94 -5.76
CA LEU A 141 -7.61 29.26 -4.41
C LEU A 141 -8.58 30.19 -3.69
N LYS A 142 -9.03 31.25 -4.37
CA LYS A 142 -10.00 32.21 -3.84
C LYS A 142 -11.31 31.51 -3.43
N LEU A 143 -11.82 30.61 -4.27
CA LEU A 143 -13.03 29.84 -3.96
C LEU A 143 -12.86 28.90 -2.75
N ALA A 144 -11.64 28.42 -2.50
CA ALA A 144 -11.34 27.54 -1.37
C ALA A 144 -11.00 28.30 -0.07
N ALA A 145 -10.63 29.59 -0.16
CA ALA A 145 -10.03 30.35 0.93
C ALA A 145 -10.96 30.51 2.14
N ASP A 146 -12.20 30.98 1.94
CA ASP A 146 -13.12 31.22 3.06
C ASP A 146 -13.49 29.94 3.80
N LYS A 147 -13.69 28.84 3.05
CA LYS A 147 -13.93 27.52 3.63
C LYS A 147 -12.73 27.04 4.43
N ALA A 148 -11.51 27.17 3.89
CA ALA A 148 -10.29 26.78 4.59
C ALA A 148 -10.10 27.57 5.87
N ARG A 149 -10.34 28.89 5.84
CA ARG A 149 -10.29 29.75 7.03
C ARG A 149 -11.29 29.32 8.10
N GLU A 150 -12.53 29.03 7.72
CA GLU A 150 -13.54 28.63 8.70
C GLU A 150 -13.22 27.26 9.34
N GLU A 151 -12.78 26.29 8.55
CA GLU A 151 -12.32 25.00 9.07
C GLU A 151 -11.15 25.14 10.04
N LEU A 152 -10.17 26.01 9.73
CA LEU A 152 -9.03 26.28 10.60
C LEU A 152 -9.46 26.97 11.91
N ARG A 153 -10.36 27.94 11.84
CA ARG A 153 -10.94 28.61 13.03
C ARG A 153 -11.68 27.62 13.91
N GLU A 154 -12.46 26.72 13.31
CA GLU A 154 -13.18 25.68 14.05
C GLU A 154 -12.21 24.71 14.74
N MET A 155 -11.19 24.23 14.03
CA MET A 155 -10.18 23.32 14.61
C MET A 155 -9.41 23.97 15.76
N LEU A 156 -8.95 25.21 15.58
CA LEU A 156 -8.09 25.91 16.54
C LEU A 156 -8.89 26.56 17.69
N GLY A 157 -10.18 26.83 17.49
CA GLY A 157 -11.02 27.53 18.47
C GLY A 157 -10.64 28.99 18.67
N GLN A 158 -9.91 29.58 17.73
CA GLN A 158 -9.42 30.95 17.78
C GLN A 158 -9.81 31.70 16.50
N ASN A 159 -9.91 33.02 16.59
CA ASN A 159 -9.95 33.87 15.40
C ASN A 159 -8.53 33.98 14.84
N VAL A 160 -8.33 33.45 13.63
CA VAL A 160 -7.03 33.38 12.96
C VAL A 160 -7.12 33.97 11.56
N LEU A 161 -5.96 34.21 10.96
CA LEU A 161 -5.83 34.69 9.58
C LEU A 161 -6.54 36.04 9.43
N GLU A 162 -6.22 36.99 10.32
CA GLU A 162 -6.77 38.35 10.24
C GLU A 162 -6.31 39.06 8.97
N ARG A 163 -5.05 38.85 8.59
CA ARG A 163 -4.46 39.41 7.38
C ARG A 163 -3.38 38.50 6.81
N VAL A 164 -3.63 37.96 5.63
CA VAL A 164 -2.70 37.07 4.90
C VAL A 164 -2.40 37.63 3.52
N HIS A 165 -1.14 37.53 3.11
CA HIS A 165 -0.68 37.83 1.76
C HIS A 165 -0.35 36.52 1.06
N VAL A 166 -0.93 36.29 -0.11
CA VAL A 166 -0.62 35.13 -0.95
C VAL A 166 0.05 35.60 -2.23
N ARG A 167 1.20 35.01 -2.55
CA ARG A 167 1.94 35.26 -3.78
C ARG A 167 2.03 33.97 -4.58
N VAL A 168 1.62 34.01 -5.84
CA VAL A 168 1.65 32.84 -6.73
C VAL A 168 2.64 33.08 -7.85
N GLY A 169 3.74 32.32 -7.83
CA GLY A 169 4.72 32.23 -8.92
C GLY A 169 4.40 31.08 -9.87
N ARG A 170 4.79 31.21 -11.14
CA ARG A 170 4.61 30.15 -12.14
C ARG A 170 5.59 28.99 -11.95
N THR A 171 6.79 29.30 -11.47
CA THR A 171 7.89 28.35 -11.24
C THR A 171 8.46 28.51 -9.84
N VAL A 172 9.24 27.53 -9.39
CA VAL A 172 9.93 27.60 -8.08
C VAL A 172 10.87 28.80 -8.03
N THR A 173 11.57 29.10 -9.14
CA THR A 173 12.46 30.27 -9.24
C THR A 173 11.70 31.58 -9.17
N GLU A 174 10.54 31.71 -9.83
CA GLU A 174 9.72 32.92 -9.70
C GLU A 174 9.19 33.05 -8.26
N MET A 175 8.78 31.96 -7.63
CA MET A 175 8.36 31.96 -6.22
C MET A 175 9.47 32.44 -5.27
N GLU A 176 10.72 32.01 -5.49
CA GLU A 176 11.88 32.44 -4.71
C GLU A 176 12.10 33.96 -4.79
N THR A 177 11.89 34.58 -5.96
CA THR A 177 11.98 36.05 -6.10
C THR A 177 10.89 36.82 -5.35
N LEU A 178 9.84 36.16 -4.87
CA LEU A 178 8.75 36.75 -4.10
C LEU A 178 8.98 36.64 -2.58
N ALA A 179 10.06 35.95 -2.17
CA ALA A 179 10.42 35.80 -0.77
C ALA A 179 10.99 37.10 -0.17
N PRO A 180 10.83 37.32 1.15
CA PRO A 180 11.46 38.45 1.82
C PRO A 180 12.99 38.40 1.74
N GLU A 181 13.61 39.55 1.51
CA GLU A 181 15.06 39.67 1.51
C GLU A 181 15.64 39.26 2.88
N GLY A 182 16.67 38.42 2.87
CA GLY A 182 17.33 37.94 4.09
C GLY A 182 16.60 36.82 4.83
N ALA A 183 15.41 36.40 4.36
CA ALA A 183 14.76 35.20 4.87
C ALA A 183 15.37 33.94 4.25
N GLY A 184 15.47 32.87 5.04
CA GLY A 184 15.82 31.55 4.48
C GLY A 184 14.72 31.10 3.52
N TYR A 185 15.10 30.59 2.35
CA TYR A 185 14.16 30.00 1.39
C TYR A 185 14.49 28.53 1.18
N PRO A 186 13.54 27.61 1.38
CA PRO A 186 13.74 26.20 1.08
C PRO A 186 13.86 25.99 -0.42
N LYS A 187 15.04 25.57 -0.86
CA LYS A 187 15.30 25.27 -2.28
C LYS A 187 14.40 24.16 -2.84
N TYR A 188 13.66 23.42 -2.02
CA TYR A 188 12.88 22.24 -2.39
C TYR A 188 11.36 22.40 -2.26
N ALA A 189 10.86 23.51 -1.72
CA ALA A 189 9.44 23.59 -1.36
C ALA A 189 8.54 24.01 -2.53
N SER A 190 7.33 23.42 -2.55
CA SER A 190 6.25 23.75 -3.49
C SER A 190 5.31 24.86 -2.96
N GLY A 191 5.43 25.16 -1.67
CA GLY A 191 4.84 26.29 -0.97
C GLY A 191 5.74 26.70 0.19
N VAL A 192 5.62 27.94 0.65
CA VAL A 192 6.36 28.43 1.82
C VAL A 192 5.49 29.38 2.62
N ALA A 193 5.42 29.18 3.94
CA ALA A 193 4.71 30.05 4.86
C ALA A 193 5.69 30.82 5.76
N TYR A 194 5.70 32.14 5.64
CA TYR A 194 6.36 33.06 6.57
C TYR A 194 5.31 33.58 7.57
N SER A 195 5.02 32.79 8.59
CA SER A 195 3.88 33.06 9.48
C SER A 195 4.01 34.36 10.27
N GLU A 196 5.22 34.80 10.62
CA GLU A 196 5.40 36.06 11.38
C GLU A 196 4.89 37.29 10.64
N ILE A 197 4.90 37.25 9.30
CA ILE A 197 4.49 38.36 8.44
C ILE A 197 3.19 38.04 7.67
N GLY A 198 2.59 36.87 7.93
CA GLY A 198 1.38 36.39 7.27
C GLY A 198 1.55 36.25 5.76
N LEU A 199 2.71 35.81 5.27
CA LEU A 199 2.99 35.66 3.84
C LEU A 199 3.04 34.18 3.44
N VAL A 200 2.25 33.81 2.45
CA VAL A 200 2.22 32.49 1.81
C VAL A 200 2.71 32.64 0.37
N LEU A 201 3.73 31.87 0.01
CA LEU A 201 4.25 31.74 -1.34
C LEU A 201 3.84 30.39 -1.92
N LEU A 202 3.38 30.38 -3.17
CA LEU A 202 2.98 29.17 -3.88
C LEU A 202 3.57 29.12 -5.28
N THR A 203 3.87 27.92 -5.77
CA THR A 203 4.27 27.70 -7.16
C THR A 203 3.24 26.87 -7.91
N GLU A 204 2.94 27.24 -9.16
CA GLU A 204 1.96 26.53 -9.98
C GLU A 204 2.46 25.21 -10.57
N GLN A 205 3.77 25.12 -10.82
CA GLN A 205 4.37 23.97 -11.48
C GLN A 205 4.95 23.01 -10.44
N PRO A 206 4.70 21.69 -10.58
CA PRO A 206 5.44 20.71 -9.79
C PRO A 206 6.93 20.89 -10.00
N ARG A 207 7.70 20.59 -8.96
CA ARG A 207 9.15 20.56 -9.05
C ARG A 207 9.63 19.42 -9.95
N TYR A 208 9.03 18.24 -9.80
CA TYR A 208 9.43 17.04 -10.54
C TYR A 208 8.34 16.57 -11.53
N PRO A 209 8.72 16.15 -12.75
CA PRO A 209 7.77 15.55 -13.69
C PRO A 209 7.07 14.33 -13.08
N GLY A 210 5.75 14.32 -13.06
CA GLY A 210 4.94 13.22 -12.53
C GLY A 210 4.57 13.32 -11.05
N GLU A 211 5.04 14.36 -10.35
CA GLU A 211 4.62 14.68 -8.99
C GLU A 211 3.15 15.13 -8.94
N ARG A 212 2.41 14.70 -7.91
CA ARG A 212 1.05 15.19 -7.68
C ARG A 212 1.14 16.65 -7.21
N HIS A 213 0.59 17.57 -7.99
CA HIS A 213 0.63 19.00 -7.69
C HIS A 213 -0.76 19.60 -7.54
N ASP A 214 -1.31 19.45 -6.34
CA ASP A 214 -2.58 20.09 -5.98
C ASP A 214 -2.30 21.42 -5.27
N LEU A 215 -2.45 22.51 -6.04
CA LEU A 215 -2.22 23.87 -5.55
C LEU A 215 -3.17 24.26 -4.41
N VAL A 216 -4.40 23.74 -4.39
CA VAL A 216 -5.36 24.03 -3.31
C VAL A 216 -4.93 23.32 -2.03
N GLN A 217 -4.44 22.09 -2.14
CA GLN A 217 -3.91 21.34 -1.00
C GLN A 217 -2.66 22.00 -0.41
N ILE A 218 -1.69 22.38 -1.26
CA ILE A 218 -0.49 23.11 -0.84
C ILE A 218 -0.90 24.44 -0.18
N PHE A 219 -1.81 25.20 -0.80
CA PHE A 219 -2.31 26.44 -0.20
C PHE A 219 -2.91 26.22 1.19
N ARG A 220 -3.70 25.16 1.39
CA ARG A 220 -4.27 24.83 2.70
C ARG A 220 -3.21 24.46 3.73
N HIS A 221 -2.15 23.77 3.32
CA HIS A 221 -0.99 23.43 4.15
C HIS A 221 -0.29 24.69 4.63
N GLU A 222 0.11 25.57 3.70
CA GLU A 222 0.76 26.83 4.04
C GLU A 222 -0.12 27.74 4.91
N LEU A 223 -1.42 27.79 4.61
CA LEU A 223 -2.36 28.57 5.39
C LEU A 223 -2.52 28.04 6.82
N ALA A 224 -2.41 26.72 7.01
CA ALA A 224 -2.48 26.09 8.33
C ALA A 224 -1.30 26.47 9.22
N HIS A 225 -0.09 26.65 8.67
CA HIS A 225 1.05 27.17 9.42
C HIS A 225 0.77 28.58 9.96
N VAL A 226 0.32 29.49 9.09
CA VAL A 226 0.00 30.88 9.48
C VAL A 226 -1.13 30.89 10.51
N ALA A 227 -2.17 30.07 10.30
CA ALA A 227 -3.30 29.98 11.23
C ALA A 227 -2.88 29.47 12.61
N LEU A 228 -2.02 28.44 12.65
CA LEU A 228 -1.53 27.91 13.91
C LEU A 228 -0.67 28.94 14.65
N HIS A 229 0.21 29.64 13.93
CA HIS A 229 1.05 30.69 14.50
C HIS A 229 0.22 31.82 15.10
N ASP A 230 -0.82 32.29 14.41
CA ASP A 230 -1.78 33.27 14.94
C ASP A 230 -2.50 32.73 16.20
N ALA A 231 -2.97 31.49 16.13
CA ALA A 231 -3.76 30.88 17.20
C ALA A 231 -2.98 30.77 18.51
N VAL A 232 -1.69 30.42 18.45
CA VAL A 232 -0.80 30.30 19.61
C VAL A 232 -0.17 31.64 20.02
N GLY A 233 -0.65 32.76 19.49
CA GLY A 233 -0.19 34.09 19.86
C GLY A 233 1.25 34.38 19.41
N HIS A 234 1.60 33.95 18.20
CA HIS A 234 2.91 34.13 17.55
C HIS A 234 4.07 33.43 18.27
N ARG A 235 3.76 32.41 19.07
CA ARG A 235 4.76 31.60 19.79
C ARG A 235 5.22 30.42 18.96
N ASN A 236 6.39 29.91 19.32
CA ASN A 236 6.92 28.68 18.73
C ASN A 236 6.26 27.45 19.35
N VAL A 237 6.04 26.45 18.53
CA VAL A 237 5.59 25.11 18.93
C VAL A 237 6.59 24.08 18.39
N PRO A 238 6.63 22.85 18.94
CA PRO A 238 7.49 21.80 18.41
C PRO A 238 7.27 21.56 16.92
N ARG A 239 8.35 21.27 16.21
CA ARG A 239 8.34 21.11 14.75
C ARG A 239 7.31 20.08 14.29
N TRP A 240 7.29 18.90 14.92
CA TRP A 240 6.32 17.85 14.59
C TRP A 240 4.88 18.30 14.76
N PHE A 241 4.57 19.18 15.72
CA PHE A 241 3.21 19.64 15.94
C PHE A 241 2.78 20.61 14.86
N ASN A 242 3.67 21.52 14.46
CA ASN A 242 3.43 22.46 13.36
C ASN A 242 3.20 21.72 12.03
N GLU A 243 4.11 20.82 11.67
CA GLU A 243 4.00 20.03 10.44
C GLU A 243 2.82 19.07 10.46
N GLY A 244 2.62 18.38 11.58
CA GLY A 244 1.49 17.47 11.74
C GLY A 244 0.16 18.18 11.59
N PHE A 245 0.03 19.40 12.12
CA PHE A 245 -1.18 20.20 11.98
C PHE A 245 -1.40 20.65 10.53
N ALA A 246 -0.36 21.13 9.85
CA ALA A 246 -0.46 21.57 8.46
C ALA A 246 -0.87 20.42 7.52
N VAL A 247 -0.21 19.25 7.64
CA VAL A 247 -0.55 18.04 6.88
C VAL A 247 -1.96 17.55 7.21
N HIS A 248 -2.36 17.57 8.49
CA HIS A 248 -3.69 17.15 8.90
C HIS A 248 -4.78 18.07 8.33
N ALA A 249 -4.62 19.39 8.45
CA ALA A 249 -5.59 20.38 8.02
C ALA A 249 -5.70 20.51 6.49
N SER A 250 -4.59 20.29 5.77
CA SER A 250 -4.56 20.29 4.32
C SER A 250 -5.21 19.05 3.70
N GLY A 251 -5.23 17.93 4.43
CA GLY A 251 -5.67 16.64 3.91
C GLY A 251 -4.67 16.05 2.91
N GLU A 252 -3.38 16.40 3.02
CA GLU A 252 -2.33 15.94 2.11
C GLU A 252 -2.15 14.42 2.16
N ALA A 253 -2.20 13.81 0.98
CA ALA A 253 -1.77 12.44 0.72
C ALA A 253 -2.24 11.40 1.77
N VAL A 254 -3.46 11.57 2.31
CA VAL A 254 -3.97 10.79 3.46
C VAL A 254 -3.75 9.28 3.28
N THR A 255 -4.02 8.75 2.09
CA THR A 255 -3.82 7.32 1.78
C THR A 255 -2.35 6.91 1.81
N ASP A 256 -1.48 7.69 1.17
CA ASP A 256 -0.05 7.37 1.07
C ASP A 256 0.60 7.47 2.46
N ARG A 257 0.24 8.49 3.25
CA ARG A 257 0.69 8.65 4.65
C ARG A 257 0.16 7.55 5.55
N MET A 258 -1.10 7.15 5.38
CA MET A 258 -1.68 6.00 6.09
C MET A 258 -0.93 4.71 5.78
N GLN A 259 -0.51 4.49 4.53
CA GLN A 259 0.31 3.35 4.15
C GLN A 259 1.70 3.41 4.76
N THR A 260 2.38 4.57 4.72
CA THR A 260 3.69 4.78 5.36
C THR A 260 3.61 4.47 6.85
N LEU A 261 2.63 5.06 7.55
CA LEU A 261 2.43 4.85 8.98
C LEU A 261 2.14 3.38 9.30
N TRP A 262 1.32 2.71 8.48
CA TRP A 262 1.05 1.29 8.63
C TRP A 262 2.32 0.44 8.51
N THR A 263 3.12 0.68 7.48
CA THR A 263 4.38 -0.05 7.27
C THR A 263 5.39 0.19 8.39
N ALA A 264 5.54 1.44 8.85
CA ALA A 264 6.43 1.79 9.95
C ALA A 264 5.97 1.16 11.28
N THR A 265 4.66 1.11 11.52
CA THR A 265 4.08 0.45 12.70
C THR A 265 4.40 -1.04 12.71
N LEU A 266 4.19 -1.73 11.59
CA LEU A 266 4.48 -3.18 11.48
C LEU A 266 5.98 -3.49 11.59
N ALA A 267 6.84 -2.60 11.09
CA ALA A 267 8.28 -2.75 11.17
C ALA A 267 8.88 -2.36 12.53
N GLY A 268 8.10 -1.70 13.40
CA GLY A 268 8.62 -1.15 14.66
C GLY A 268 9.50 0.10 14.50
N ASN A 269 9.36 0.82 13.39
CA ASN A 269 10.22 1.95 12.99
C ASN A 269 9.58 3.33 13.26
N LEU A 270 8.60 3.40 14.18
CA LEU A 270 8.00 4.67 14.58
C LEU A 270 8.94 5.46 15.49
N LEU A 271 9.17 6.73 15.15
CA LEU A 271 10.16 7.60 15.80
C LEU A 271 9.63 8.13 17.15
N PRO A 272 10.46 8.33 18.19
CA PRO A 272 9.99 8.96 19.43
C PRO A 272 9.53 10.41 19.22
N LEU A 273 8.45 10.85 19.89
CA LEU A 273 7.97 12.24 19.75
C LEU A 273 8.94 13.26 20.34
N ALA A 274 9.65 12.89 21.41
CA ALA A 274 10.71 13.71 21.99
C ALA A 274 11.84 13.97 20.98
N ASP A 275 12.19 12.97 20.17
CA ASP A 275 13.20 13.12 19.12
C ASP A 275 12.69 14.05 18.02
N LEU A 276 11.45 13.86 17.57
CA LEU A 276 10.82 14.73 16.55
C LEU A 276 10.59 16.17 17.03
N ALA A 277 10.56 16.42 18.34
CA ALA A 277 10.52 17.76 18.91
C ALA A 277 11.86 18.49 18.77
N GLN A 278 12.98 17.76 18.78
CA GLN A 278 14.34 18.30 18.72
C GLN A 278 14.96 18.26 17.32
N ARG A 279 14.70 17.20 16.56
CA ARG A 279 15.31 16.98 15.25
C ARG A 279 14.34 16.27 14.32
N PHE A 280 14.11 16.86 13.15
CA PHE A 280 13.42 16.18 12.06
C PHE A 280 14.43 15.42 11.19
N PRO A 281 14.13 14.19 10.76
CA PRO A 281 15.06 13.43 9.93
C PRO A 281 15.31 14.10 8.58
N ALA A 282 16.56 14.07 8.12
CA ALA A 282 16.95 14.55 6.78
C ALA A 282 16.85 13.45 5.71
N ASP A 283 16.96 12.18 6.10
CA ASP A 283 16.72 11.05 5.21
C ASP A 283 15.26 11.04 4.72
N ALA A 284 15.06 10.77 3.43
CA ALA A 284 13.74 10.83 2.80
C ALA A 284 12.75 9.80 3.38
N THR A 285 13.23 8.62 3.78
CA THR A 285 12.40 7.55 4.34
C THR A 285 11.93 7.93 5.73
N ASP A 286 12.86 8.29 6.60
CA ASP A 286 12.57 8.69 7.98
C ASP A 286 11.78 9.99 8.03
N ALA A 287 12.03 10.94 7.12
CA ALA A 287 11.22 12.15 6.99
C ALA A 287 9.77 11.81 6.61
N SER A 288 9.56 10.90 5.66
CA SER A 288 8.22 10.45 5.27
C SER A 288 7.47 9.83 6.45
N ILE A 289 8.16 9.03 7.27
CA ILE A 289 7.62 8.46 8.52
C ILE A 289 7.32 9.57 9.52
N ALA A 290 8.23 10.52 9.74
CA ALA A 290 8.05 11.63 10.66
C ALA A 290 6.82 12.48 10.32
N TYR A 291 6.64 12.84 9.04
CA TYR A 291 5.45 13.57 8.58
C TYR A 291 4.16 12.74 8.76
N ALA A 292 4.17 11.46 8.40
CA ALA A 292 3.01 10.59 8.56
C ALA A 292 2.63 10.41 10.04
N GLN A 293 3.62 10.27 10.91
CA GLN A 293 3.45 10.16 12.35
C GLN A 293 2.93 11.47 12.95
N ALA A 294 3.57 12.60 12.63
CA ALA A 294 3.17 13.92 13.10
C ALA A 294 1.70 14.22 12.78
N ALA A 295 1.29 13.98 11.53
CA ALA A 295 -0.09 14.18 11.09
C ALA A 295 -1.09 13.27 11.83
N ASP A 296 -0.72 12.01 12.07
CA ASP A 296 -1.61 11.07 12.75
C ASP A 296 -1.71 11.32 14.27
N VAL A 297 -0.66 11.83 14.89
CA VAL A 297 -0.69 12.28 16.29
C VAL A 297 -1.59 13.50 16.41
N VAL A 298 -1.47 14.49 15.52
CA VAL A 298 -2.38 15.65 15.52
C VAL A 298 -3.83 15.23 15.27
N ARG A 299 -4.08 14.29 14.34
CA ARG A 299 -5.39 13.66 14.17
C ARG A 299 -5.89 13.00 15.47
N TYR A 300 -5.01 12.32 16.21
CA TYR A 300 -5.35 11.72 17.51
C TYR A 300 -5.74 12.79 18.53
N LEU A 301 -5.01 13.91 18.60
CA LEU A 301 -5.32 15.04 19.47
C LEU A 301 -6.63 15.76 19.09
N LEU A 302 -6.96 15.82 17.79
CA LEU A 302 -8.15 16.47 17.23
C LEU A 302 -9.38 15.56 17.13
N ARG A 303 -9.34 14.33 17.65
CA ARG A 303 -10.49 13.41 17.60
C ARG A 303 -11.75 14.06 18.18
N SER A 304 -12.92 13.76 17.59
CA SER A 304 -14.15 14.55 17.80
C SER A 304 -14.53 14.76 19.27
N HIS A 305 -14.35 13.74 20.12
CA HIS A 305 -14.63 13.83 21.56
C HIS A 305 -13.58 14.60 22.36
N GLU A 306 -12.47 15.04 21.76
CA GLU A 306 -11.38 15.77 22.41
C GLU A 306 -11.08 17.14 21.80
N SER A 307 -11.90 17.60 20.85
CA SER A 307 -11.77 18.94 20.26
C SER A 307 -11.69 20.06 21.32
N TYR A 308 -12.39 19.93 22.45
CA TYR A 308 -12.29 20.88 23.56
C TYR A 308 -10.91 20.89 24.24
N ARG A 309 -10.23 19.73 24.33
CA ARG A 309 -8.87 19.62 24.88
C ARG A 309 -7.86 20.27 23.94
N PHE A 310 -8.01 20.03 22.63
CA PHE A 310 -7.16 20.67 21.64
C PHE A 310 -7.27 22.19 21.70
N ARG A 311 -8.50 22.73 21.75
CA ARG A 311 -8.72 24.17 21.92
C ARG A 311 -8.14 24.71 23.24
N ALA A 312 -8.23 23.94 24.32
CA ALA A 312 -7.61 24.30 25.60
C ALA A 312 -6.07 24.32 25.52
N LEU A 313 -5.45 23.38 24.79
CA LEU A 313 -4.02 23.40 24.48
C LEU A 313 -3.65 24.69 23.73
N ILE A 314 -4.37 25.03 22.66
CA ILE A 314 -4.11 26.24 21.87
C ILE A 314 -4.23 27.51 22.73
N GLU A 315 -5.25 27.63 23.56
CA GLU A 315 -5.44 28.78 24.46
C GLU A 315 -4.30 28.90 25.50
N ARG A 316 -3.83 27.78 26.04
CA ARG A 316 -2.70 27.74 26.97
C ARG A 316 -1.39 28.17 26.31
N LEU A 317 -1.14 27.69 25.10
CA LEU A 317 0.00 28.13 24.30
C LEU A 317 -0.09 29.64 24.03
N ARG A 318 -1.26 30.13 23.62
CA ARG A 318 -1.52 31.56 23.38
C ARG A 318 -1.22 32.44 24.59
N THR A 319 -1.61 32.00 25.78
CA THR A 319 -1.34 32.71 27.04
C THR A 319 0.11 32.58 27.53
N GLY A 320 0.92 31.76 26.88
CA GLY A 320 2.36 31.69 27.05
C GLY A 320 2.88 30.55 27.92
N GLN A 321 2.04 29.55 28.17
CA GLN A 321 2.47 28.31 28.77
C GLN A 321 3.40 27.55 27.82
N ASP A 322 4.42 26.89 28.39
CA ASP A 322 5.30 25.98 27.64
C ASP A 322 4.51 24.81 27.03
N PHE A 323 4.96 24.29 25.89
CA PHE A 323 4.21 23.29 25.13
C PHE A 323 3.93 22.00 25.92
N GLU A 324 4.93 21.44 26.58
CA GLU A 324 4.74 20.18 27.32
C GLU A 324 3.81 20.38 28.52
N ALA A 325 3.95 21.52 29.21
CA ALA A 325 3.06 21.88 30.31
C ALA A 325 1.63 22.12 29.82
N ALA A 326 1.45 22.82 28.70
CA ALA A 326 0.14 23.09 28.11
C ALA A 326 -0.55 21.81 27.64
N LEU A 327 0.20 20.88 27.04
CA LEU A 327 -0.27 19.55 26.65
C LEU A 327 -0.71 18.75 27.88
N SER A 328 0.13 18.73 28.92
CA SER A 328 -0.14 18.01 30.15
C SER A 328 -1.41 18.50 30.83
N ASP A 329 -1.58 19.80 30.95
CA ASP A 329 -2.78 20.38 31.56
C ASP A 329 -4.04 20.18 30.71
N ALA A 330 -3.93 20.21 29.38
CA ALA A 330 -5.08 20.07 28.47
C ALA A 330 -5.58 18.63 28.35
N TYR A 331 -4.66 17.66 28.33
CA TYR A 331 -4.97 16.24 28.15
C TYR A 331 -4.90 15.42 29.44
N ALA A 332 -4.43 16.01 30.54
CA ALA A 332 -4.16 15.34 31.82
C ALA A 332 -3.18 14.17 31.69
N THR A 333 -2.20 14.29 30.80
CA THR A 333 -1.19 13.26 30.50
C THR A 333 0.09 13.91 29.97
N ASP A 334 1.26 13.38 30.32
CA ASP A 334 2.53 13.86 29.76
C ASP A 334 2.76 13.38 28.32
N LEU A 335 3.77 13.93 27.65
CA LEU A 335 4.08 13.62 26.25
C LEU A 335 4.41 12.13 26.03
N SER A 336 5.09 11.49 26.98
CA SER A 336 5.50 10.08 26.87
C SER A 336 4.30 9.13 27.01
N ASN A 337 3.40 9.40 27.94
CA ASN A 337 2.16 8.64 28.10
C ASN A 337 1.22 8.88 26.92
N LEU A 338 1.13 10.11 26.41
CA LEU A 338 0.38 10.41 25.20
C LEU A 338 0.89 9.63 24.00
N GLU A 339 2.22 9.57 23.83
CA GLU A 339 2.85 8.80 22.78
C GLU A 339 2.53 7.30 22.91
N TYR A 340 2.57 6.77 24.13
CA TYR A 340 2.20 5.38 24.40
C TYR A 340 0.74 5.09 24.02
N GLU A 341 -0.21 5.91 24.49
CA GLU A 341 -1.63 5.77 24.17
C GLU A 341 -1.89 5.87 22.66
N TRP A 342 -1.23 6.83 21.99
CA TRP A 342 -1.33 6.98 20.54
C TRP A 342 -0.78 5.76 19.80
N ARG A 343 0.37 5.22 20.20
CA ARG A 343 0.95 4.00 19.60
C ARG A 343 0.01 2.81 19.77
N GLU A 344 -0.68 2.68 20.89
CA GLU A 344 -1.72 1.67 21.06
C GLU A 344 -2.93 1.87 20.13
N ASP A 345 -3.39 3.12 19.94
CA ASP A 345 -4.46 3.45 18.98
C ASP A 345 -4.07 3.07 17.55
N VAL A 346 -2.86 3.46 17.13
CA VAL A 346 -2.26 3.11 15.84
C VAL A 346 -2.21 1.59 15.68
N ALA A 347 -1.63 0.87 16.64
CA ALA A 347 -1.56 -0.59 16.60
C ALA A 347 -2.96 -1.21 16.49
N ARG A 348 -3.95 -0.74 17.25
CA ARG A 348 -5.33 -1.26 17.15
C ARG A 348 -5.96 -1.03 15.78
N ARG A 349 -5.77 0.14 15.17
CA ARG A 349 -6.28 0.46 13.82
C ARG A 349 -5.67 -0.43 12.73
N TYR A 350 -4.41 -0.83 12.91
CA TYR A 350 -3.62 -1.50 11.86
C TYR A 350 -3.43 -3.01 12.06
N THR A 351 -3.49 -3.51 13.29
CA THR A 351 -3.27 -4.92 13.64
C THR A 351 -4.55 -5.76 13.54
N PHE A 352 -5.72 -5.16 13.27
CA PHE A 352 -6.98 -5.91 13.17
C PHE A 352 -7.10 -6.78 11.90
N TRP A 353 -6.46 -6.39 10.79
CA TRP A 353 -6.56 -7.12 9.51
C TRP A 353 -5.84 -8.47 9.48
N PRO A 354 -4.62 -8.64 10.04
CA PRO A 354 -3.96 -9.94 10.15
C PRO A 354 -4.68 -10.95 11.06
N VAL A 355 -5.53 -10.51 11.99
CA VAL A 355 -6.31 -11.41 12.86
C VAL A 355 -7.51 -11.97 12.10
N LEU A 356 -8.23 -11.12 11.34
CA LEU A 356 -9.32 -11.54 10.45
C LEU A 356 -8.84 -12.38 9.26
N PHE A 357 -7.65 -12.09 8.75
CA PHE A 357 -6.98 -12.87 7.70
C PHE A 357 -5.89 -13.78 8.25
N SER A 358 -5.95 -14.12 9.54
CA SER A 358 -5.11 -15.19 10.08
C SER A 358 -5.42 -16.42 9.22
N GLY A 359 -4.38 -17.03 8.63
CA GLY A 359 -4.51 -17.87 7.44
C GLY A 359 -5.67 -18.88 7.51
N SER A 360 -5.98 -19.38 8.70
CA SER A 360 -7.14 -20.19 9.04
C SER A 360 -8.47 -19.73 8.43
N MET A 361 -8.88 -18.46 8.55
CA MET A 361 -10.21 -18.00 8.10
C MET A 361 -10.34 -17.94 6.59
N VAL A 362 -9.29 -17.53 5.88
CA VAL A 362 -9.24 -17.52 4.40
C VAL A 362 -9.29 -18.95 3.86
N TRP A 363 -8.51 -19.86 4.46
CA TRP A 363 -8.53 -21.27 4.09
C TRP A 363 -9.87 -21.96 4.42
N MET A 364 -10.52 -21.60 5.53
CA MET A 364 -11.86 -22.09 5.87
C MET A 364 -12.93 -21.60 4.89
N GLY A 365 -12.86 -20.34 4.44
CA GLY A 365 -13.73 -19.81 3.40
C GLY A 365 -13.53 -20.50 2.05
N ALA A 366 -12.27 -20.68 1.63
CA ALA A 366 -11.92 -21.42 0.42
C ALA A 366 -12.39 -22.89 0.47
N LEU A 367 -12.21 -23.56 1.61
CA LEU A 367 -12.70 -24.92 1.85
C LEU A 367 -14.24 -24.98 1.80
N GLY A 368 -14.93 -23.98 2.38
CA GLY A 368 -16.38 -23.86 2.32
C GLY A 368 -16.90 -23.73 0.89
N LEU A 369 -16.30 -22.86 0.07
CA LEU A 369 -16.63 -22.70 -1.35
C LEU A 369 -16.35 -23.98 -2.15
N PHE A 370 -15.24 -24.66 -1.85
CA PHE A 370 -14.91 -25.96 -2.46
C PHE A 370 -15.95 -27.03 -2.14
N VAL A 371 -16.33 -27.18 -0.87
CA VAL A 371 -17.36 -28.14 -0.42
C VAL A 371 -18.72 -27.80 -1.05
N TRP A 372 -19.07 -26.52 -1.13
CA TRP A 372 -20.31 -26.08 -1.77
C TRP A 372 -20.32 -26.40 -3.28
N GLY A 373 -19.23 -26.08 -3.99
CA GLY A 373 -19.06 -26.41 -5.40
C GLY A 373 -19.12 -27.92 -5.66
N TRP A 374 -18.47 -28.71 -4.81
CA TRP A 374 -18.50 -30.17 -4.85
C TRP A 374 -19.91 -30.73 -4.61
N ARG A 375 -20.63 -30.22 -3.61
CA ARG A 375 -22.03 -30.61 -3.35
C ARG A 375 -22.95 -30.25 -4.52
N LYS A 376 -22.78 -29.06 -5.12
CA LYS A 376 -23.54 -28.64 -6.30
C LYS A 376 -23.26 -29.54 -7.51
N ARG A 377 -21.99 -29.90 -7.72
CA ARG A 377 -21.57 -30.83 -8.78
C ARG A 377 -22.11 -32.23 -8.55
N GLN A 378 -22.08 -32.75 -7.33
CA GLN A 378 -22.64 -34.06 -6.98
C GLN A 378 -24.15 -34.12 -7.20
N LYS A 379 -24.89 -33.07 -6.83
CA LYS A 379 -26.34 -32.98 -7.12
C LYS A 379 -26.62 -32.98 -8.63
N ARG A 380 -25.80 -32.33 -9.45
CA ARG A 380 -25.92 -32.35 -10.92
C ARG A 380 -25.62 -33.74 -11.50
N ASN A 381 -24.54 -34.38 -11.05
CA ASN A 381 -24.16 -35.72 -11.51
C ASN A 381 -25.20 -36.79 -11.16
N ARG A 382 -25.82 -36.71 -9.97
CA ARG A 382 -26.91 -37.61 -9.57
C ARG A 382 -28.12 -37.54 -10.51
N LYS A 383 -28.47 -36.34 -10.99
CA LYS A 383 -29.57 -36.16 -11.95
C LYS A 383 -29.24 -36.74 -13.32
N ILE A 384 -27.99 -36.65 -13.76
CA ILE A 384 -27.53 -37.21 -15.03
C ILE A 384 -27.56 -38.75 -14.97
N LEU A 385 -27.02 -39.34 -13.90
CA LEU A 385 -27.05 -40.79 -13.69
C LEU A 385 -28.49 -41.33 -13.59
N ALA A 386 -29.40 -40.60 -12.94
CA ALA A 386 -30.80 -40.99 -12.87
C ALA A 386 -31.51 -40.96 -14.23
N ARG A 387 -31.15 -40.01 -15.12
CA ARG A 387 -31.68 -39.97 -16.50
C ARG A 387 -31.17 -41.15 -17.32
N TRP A 388 -29.87 -41.45 -17.25
CA TRP A 388 -29.28 -42.59 -17.93
C TRP A 388 -29.86 -43.93 -17.45
N ALA A 389 -30.12 -44.08 -16.15
CA ALA A 389 -30.77 -45.29 -15.62
C ALA A 389 -32.20 -45.51 -16.17
N VAL A 390 -32.95 -44.43 -16.39
CA VAL A 390 -34.30 -44.51 -16.99
C VAL A 390 -34.22 -44.80 -18.48
N GLU A 391 -33.24 -44.24 -19.18
CA GLU A 391 -33.01 -44.47 -20.61
C GLU A 391 -32.53 -45.89 -20.88
N GLU A 392 -31.59 -46.38 -20.09
CA GLU A 392 -31.08 -47.76 -20.14
C GLU A 392 -32.20 -48.77 -19.86
N ALA A 393 -33.04 -48.52 -18.85
CA ALA A 393 -34.22 -49.37 -18.59
C ALA A 393 -35.23 -49.39 -19.75
N ARG A 394 -35.38 -48.29 -20.48
CA ARG A 394 -36.24 -48.22 -21.68
C ARG A 394 -35.62 -48.96 -22.86
N GLU A 395 -34.30 -48.84 -23.05
CA GLU A 395 -33.59 -49.58 -24.09
C GLU A 395 -33.61 -51.08 -23.83
N ASP A 396 -33.42 -51.51 -22.59
CA ASP A 396 -33.50 -52.91 -22.21
C ASP A 396 -34.91 -53.46 -22.40
N ALA A 397 -35.95 -52.68 -22.09
CA ALA A 397 -37.33 -53.04 -22.40
C ALA A 397 -37.57 -53.19 -23.92
N ARG A 398 -37.04 -52.27 -24.75
CA ARG A 398 -37.12 -52.38 -26.21
C ARG A 398 -36.34 -53.58 -26.75
N ARG A 399 -35.16 -53.88 -26.21
CA ARG A 399 -34.38 -55.07 -26.59
C ARG A 399 -35.11 -56.35 -26.23
N ALA A 400 -35.72 -56.40 -25.04
CA ALA A 400 -36.55 -57.53 -24.62
C ALA A 400 -37.78 -57.69 -25.51
N GLU A 401 -38.43 -56.60 -25.90
CA GLU A 401 -39.56 -56.60 -26.84
C GLU A 401 -39.15 -57.05 -28.25
N MET A 402 -37.99 -56.60 -28.75
CA MET A 402 -37.43 -57.06 -30.03
C MET A 402 -37.01 -58.54 -29.98
N ALA A 403 -36.49 -59.03 -28.85
CA ALA A 403 -36.14 -60.44 -28.67
C ALA A 403 -37.37 -61.36 -28.64
N ASN A 404 -38.54 -60.84 -28.21
CA ASN A 404 -39.80 -61.57 -28.17
C ASN A 404 -40.69 -61.40 -29.42
N ARG A 405 -40.25 -60.65 -30.44
CA ARG A 405 -40.97 -60.57 -31.71
C ARG A 405 -40.74 -61.87 -32.50
N PRO A 406 -41.81 -62.59 -32.92
CA PRO A 406 -41.65 -63.78 -33.74
C PRO A 406 -41.08 -63.39 -35.10
N VAL A 407 -39.85 -63.81 -35.37
CA VAL A 407 -39.22 -63.64 -36.69
C VAL A 407 -39.84 -64.67 -37.63
N HIS A 408 -40.63 -64.21 -38.60
CA HIS A 408 -41.20 -65.08 -39.62
C HIS A 408 -40.15 -65.35 -40.71
N ILE A 409 -39.41 -66.45 -40.56
CA ILE A 409 -38.44 -66.90 -41.56
C ILE A 409 -39.19 -67.71 -42.62
N VAL A 410 -39.43 -67.12 -43.79
CA VAL A 410 -39.90 -67.86 -44.97
C VAL A 410 -38.70 -68.55 -45.60
N LEU A 411 -38.56 -69.87 -45.36
CA LEU A 411 -37.56 -70.71 -46.01
C LEU A 411 -38.06 -71.09 -47.42
N ALA A 412 -37.64 -70.35 -48.45
CA ALA A 412 -37.73 -70.85 -49.82
C ALA A 412 -36.62 -71.90 -50.06
N ARG A 413 -36.98 -73.15 -50.36
CA ARG A 413 -36.05 -74.22 -50.79
C ARG A 413 -35.64 -74.02 -52.26
N PRO A 414 -34.36 -74.17 -52.63
CA PRO A 414 -33.95 -74.25 -54.03
C PRO A 414 -33.54 -75.69 -54.46
N SER A 415 -34.30 -76.27 -55.39
CA SER A 415 -33.95 -77.23 -56.48
C SER A 415 -35.22 -78.04 -56.83
N GLU A 416 -35.67 -78.30 -58.07
CA GLU A 416 -35.09 -78.35 -59.41
C GLU A 416 -36.24 -78.17 -60.44
N GLY A 417 -36.04 -77.38 -61.51
CA GLY A 417 -36.85 -77.43 -62.73
C GLY A 417 -37.76 -76.24 -63.09
N MET A 418 -37.22 -75.03 -63.34
CA MET A 418 -37.89 -74.02 -64.21
C MET A 418 -36.86 -72.99 -64.74
N PRO A 419 -36.99 -72.45 -65.98
CA PRO A 419 -35.88 -71.78 -66.67
C PRO A 419 -35.58 -70.35 -66.17
N LEU A 420 -34.30 -69.98 -66.23
CA LEU A 420 -33.71 -68.69 -65.86
C LEU A 420 -34.16 -67.52 -66.77
N PRO A 421 -34.46 -66.33 -66.23
CA PRO A 421 -34.24 -65.06 -66.90
C PRO A 421 -32.91 -64.40 -66.47
N PRO A 422 -32.32 -63.51 -67.30
CA PRO A 422 -30.94 -63.08 -67.15
C PRO A 422 -30.78 -61.81 -66.30
N GLY A 423 -29.65 -61.76 -65.57
CA GLY A 423 -28.90 -60.55 -65.21
C GLY A 423 -29.48 -59.65 -64.11
N GLU A 424 -28.90 -59.67 -62.91
CA GLU A 424 -27.93 -58.65 -62.48
C GLU A 424 -27.43 -58.88 -61.03
N ARG A 425 -26.12 -58.77 -60.92
CA ARG A 425 -25.18 -58.79 -59.79
C ARG A 425 -25.72 -58.61 -58.36
N ILE A 426 -25.31 -59.54 -57.49
CA ILE A 426 -25.27 -59.37 -56.03
C ILE A 426 -24.23 -58.29 -55.69
N SER A 427 -24.63 -57.19 -55.05
CA SER A 427 -23.73 -56.29 -54.34
C SER A 427 -23.89 -56.47 -52.83
N ARG A 428 -22.74 -56.73 -52.18
CA ARG A 428 -22.51 -56.83 -50.74
C ARG A 428 -22.80 -55.50 -50.02
N PRO A 429 -23.00 -55.49 -48.69
CA PRO A 429 -23.57 -54.36 -47.96
C PRO A 429 -22.62 -53.16 -47.97
N ASP A 430 -23.13 -51.98 -48.33
CA ASP A 430 -22.35 -50.74 -48.36
C ASP A 430 -21.99 -50.30 -46.94
N ILE A 431 -20.71 -50.42 -46.61
CA ILE A 431 -20.05 -49.70 -45.51
C ILE A 431 -19.93 -48.25 -45.96
N PRO A 432 -20.40 -47.25 -45.18
CA PRO A 432 -20.28 -45.86 -45.57
C PRO A 432 -18.80 -45.46 -45.69
N LYS A 433 -18.41 -45.02 -46.89
CA LYS A 433 -17.08 -44.50 -47.20
C LYS A 433 -17.15 -42.99 -47.30
N ILE A 434 -16.14 -42.31 -46.77
CA ILE A 434 -16.00 -40.84 -46.87
C ILE A 434 -14.64 -40.56 -47.49
N GLU A 435 -14.59 -39.67 -48.47
CA GLU A 435 -13.36 -39.23 -49.15
C GLU A 435 -12.78 -38.01 -48.43
N HIS A 436 -11.49 -38.05 -48.12
CA HIS A 436 -10.73 -36.93 -47.56
C HIS A 436 -9.34 -36.89 -48.22
N ASP A 437 -8.97 -35.75 -48.79
CA ASP A 437 -7.68 -35.51 -49.48
C ASP A 437 -7.28 -36.59 -50.49
N GLY A 438 -8.23 -36.98 -51.35
CA GLY A 438 -7.99 -37.90 -52.46
C GLY A 438 -7.77 -39.36 -52.06
N ASN A 439 -8.00 -39.72 -50.80
CA ASN A 439 -7.94 -41.10 -50.30
C ASN A 439 -9.25 -41.51 -49.62
N TRP A 440 -9.60 -42.79 -49.79
CA TRP A 440 -10.86 -43.36 -49.31
C TRP A 440 -10.71 -43.98 -47.92
N HIS A 441 -11.55 -43.56 -46.97
CA HIS A 441 -11.60 -44.12 -45.62
C HIS A 441 -12.94 -44.83 -45.34
N THR A 442 -12.86 -46.02 -44.74
CA THR A 442 -14.01 -46.77 -44.22
C THR A 442 -14.15 -46.54 -42.72
N LEU A 443 -15.34 -46.16 -42.24
CA LEU A 443 -15.65 -46.10 -40.82
C LEU A 443 -15.84 -47.53 -40.26
N HIS A 444 -15.01 -47.90 -39.28
CA HIS A 444 -15.10 -49.13 -38.50
C HIS A 444 -15.52 -48.87 -37.06
#